data_AF-A0A150G220-F1
#
_entry.id   AF-A0A150G220-F1
#
_cell.length_a   1.000
_cell.length_b   1.000
_cell.length_c   1.000
_cell.angle_alpha   90.00
_cell.angle_beta   90.00
_cell.angle_gamma   90.00
#
_symmetry.space_group_name_H-M   'P 1'
#
loop_
_entity.id
_entity.type
_entity.pdbx_description
1 polymer ?
#
loop_
_entity_poly.entity_id
_entity_poly.type
_entity_poly.pdbx_seq_one_letter_code
_entity_poly.pdbx_strand_id
1 'polypeptide(L)'
;MVKFASEADPHGQHQEAHAGNPPQEAHARRGAPWTFNAAKFVASVRRVREAADTGVAVQVPSFDHGVGDPVEDDILIPAATAVVVVEGNYVLLDNEPWCHLLELFDEAWFVDCPIDLAMERVFQRQTAIGLAPEVRGAFGLGLPRRTSQR
;
A
#
# COMPACT_ATOMS: atom_id res chain seq x y z
N MET A 1 -0.12 -10.48 -9.54
CA MET A 1 0.28 -9.36 -8.64
C MET A 1 -0.74 -8.27 -8.86
N VAL A 2 -1.68 -8.12 -7.93
CA VAL A 2 -2.72 -7.07 -8.02
C VAL A 2 -2.22 -5.91 -7.19
N LYS A 3 -1.78 -4.84 -7.87
CA LYS A 3 -1.24 -3.65 -7.20
C LYS A 3 -2.36 -2.66 -7.01
N PHE A 4 -2.90 -2.63 -5.79
CA PHE A 4 -3.87 -1.63 -5.40
C PHE A 4 -3.14 -0.43 -4.81
N ALA A 5 -3.27 0.71 -5.46
CA ALA A 5 -3.05 1.99 -4.82
C ALA A 5 -4.34 2.78 -5.05
N SER A 6 -5.17 2.91 -4.03
CA SER A 6 -5.97 4.12 -3.96
C SER A 6 -5.05 5.14 -3.34
N GLU A 7 -4.34 5.91 -4.16
CA GLU A 7 -3.65 7.09 -3.66
C GLU A 7 -4.52 8.29 -3.97
N ALA A 8 -4.38 9.32 -3.14
CA ALA A 8 -5.17 10.52 -3.32
C ALA A 8 -4.74 11.31 -4.57
N ASP A 9 -5.75 11.68 -5.34
CA ASP A 9 -5.70 12.45 -6.58
C ASP A 9 -4.86 13.75 -6.43
N PRO A 10 -3.81 13.94 -7.26
CA PRO A 10 -2.98 15.15 -7.30
C PRO A 10 -3.70 16.44 -7.73
N HIS A 11 -4.89 16.33 -8.30
CA HIS A 11 -5.68 17.43 -8.86
C HIS A 11 -6.89 17.81 -7.99
N GLY A 12 -7.12 17.13 -6.86
CA GLY A 12 -8.15 17.47 -5.88
C GLY A 12 -9.58 17.37 -6.44
N GLN A 13 -9.79 16.58 -7.49
CA GLN A 13 -11.11 16.34 -8.09
C GLN A 13 -11.86 15.21 -7.36
N HIS A 14 -11.14 14.33 -6.66
CA HIS A 14 -11.72 13.32 -5.78
C HIS A 14 -11.55 13.66 -4.29
N GLN A 15 -12.68 13.83 -3.60
CA GLN A 15 -12.80 14.26 -2.21
C GLN A 15 -12.42 13.18 -1.16
N GLU A 16 -11.79 12.09 -1.59
CA GLU A 16 -11.77 10.84 -0.83
C GLU A 16 -10.35 10.43 -0.42
N ALA A 17 -10.21 10.03 0.86
CA ALA A 17 -9.02 9.48 1.53
C ALA A 17 -7.91 10.45 2.01
N HIS A 18 -8.28 11.46 2.79
CA HIS A 18 -7.32 12.24 3.59
C HIS A 18 -7.57 12.20 5.10
N ALA A 19 -8.50 11.36 5.58
CA ALA A 19 -8.91 11.31 6.99
C ALA A 19 -9.28 12.70 7.58
N GLY A 20 -9.80 13.61 6.75
CA GLY A 20 -10.12 14.99 7.14
C GLY A 20 -8.95 15.98 7.10
N ASN A 21 -7.74 15.56 6.72
CA ASN A 21 -6.59 16.45 6.54
C ASN A 21 -6.67 17.21 5.21
N PRO A 22 -6.07 18.42 5.12
CA PRO A 22 -6.06 19.20 3.88
C PRO A 22 -5.24 18.49 2.79
N PRO A 23 -5.60 18.65 1.49
CA PRO A 23 -4.93 17.97 0.37
C PRO A 23 -3.40 18.17 0.33
N GLN A 24 -2.93 19.36 0.70
CA GLN A 24 -1.49 19.67 0.76
C GLN A 24 -0.73 18.77 1.74
N GLU A 25 -1.35 18.45 2.89
CA GLU A 25 -0.75 17.55 3.87
C GLU A 25 -0.75 16.12 3.36
N ALA A 26 -1.83 15.70 2.70
CA ALA A 26 -1.90 14.38 2.09
C ALA A 26 -0.86 14.18 0.98
N HIS A 27 -0.61 15.20 0.16
CA HIS A 27 0.49 15.16 -0.82
C HIS A 27 1.85 15.09 -0.14
N ALA A 28 2.08 15.91 0.89
CA ALA A 28 3.35 15.91 1.63
C ALA A 28 3.60 14.60 2.41
N ARG A 29 2.53 13.84 2.71
CA ARG A 29 2.57 12.57 3.42
C ARG A 29 2.18 11.39 2.53
N ARG A 30 2.23 11.56 1.21
CA ARG A 30 1.85 10.53 0.23
C ARG A 30 2.55 9.22 0.58
N GLY A 31 1.75 8.16 0.69
CA GLY A 31 2.21 6.84 1.07
C GLY A 31 2.02 6.51 2.56
N ALA A 32 1.57 7.43 3.41
CA ALA A 32 1.12 7.13 4.77
C ALA A 32 -0.23 6.36 4.77
N PRO A 33 -0.55 5.54 5.79
CA PRO A 33 -1.75 4.69 5.75
C PRO A 33 -3.06 5.44 5.48
N TRP A 34 -3.19 6.65 6.03
CA TRP A 34 -4.40 7.48 5.93
C TRP A 34 -4.54 8.21 4.58
N THR A 35 -3.51 8.17 3.72
CA THR A 35 -3.59 8.71 2.35
C THR A 35 -4.15 7.70 1.35
N PHE A 36 -4.59 6.52 1.82
CA PHE A 36 -5.22 5.48 1.00
C PHE A 36 -6.70 5.33 1.32
N ASN A 37 -7.52 5.00 0.31
CA ASN A 37 -8.88 4.52 0.55
C ASN A 37 -8.84 3.05 0.99
N ALA A 38 -8.43 2.84 2.24
CA ALA A 38 -8.28 1.53 2.85
C ALA A 38 -9.59 0.73 2.87
N ALA A 39 -10.73 1.39 3.08
CA ALA A 39 -12.04 0.76 3.07
C ALA A 39 -12.39 0.17 1.69
N LYS A 40 -12.11 0.93 0.62
CA LYS A 40 -12.30 0.44 -0.76
C LYS A 40 -11.37 -0.72 -1.07
N PHE A 41 -10.11 -0.66 -0.64
CA PHE A 41 -9.16 -1.75 -0.81
C PHE A 41 -9.63 -3.05 -0.12
N VAL A 42 -10.04 -2.96 1.15
CA VAL A 42 -10.59 -4.10 1.90
C VAL A 42 -11.82 -4.68 1.20
N ALA A 43 -12.74 -3.83 0.72
CA ALA A 43 -13.92 -4.26 -0.02
C ALA A 43 -13.55 -4.98 -1.34
N SER A 44 -12.52 -4.52 -2.05
CA SER A 44 -12.02 -5.20 -3.25
C SER A 44 -11.45 -6.57 -2.93
N VAL A 45 -10.60 -6.68 -1.90
CA VAL A 45 -10.03 -7.98 -1.48
C VAL A 45 -11.13 -8.95 -1.05
N ARG A 46 -12.14 -8.47 -0.32
CA ARG A 46 -13.31 -9.27 0.07
C ARG A 46 -14.06 -9.82 -1.15
N ARG A 47 -14.28 -8.98 -2.18
CA ARG A 47 -14.91 -9.41 -3.43
C ARG A 47 -14.09 -10.47 -4.17
N VAL A 48 -12.76 -10.39 -4.11
CA VAL A 48 -11.90 -11.44 -4.67
C VAL A 48 -12.08 -12.76 -3.92
N ARG A 49 -12.17 -12.72 -2.58
CA ARG A 49 -12.43 -13.92 -1.77
C ARG A 49 -13.79 -14.56 -2.11
N GLU A 50 -14.84 -13.74 -2.15
CA GLU A 50 -16.19 -14.20 -2.50
C GLU A 50 -16.26 -14.79 -3.93
N ALA A 51 -15.54 -14.18 -4.87
CA ALA A 51 -15.45 -14.67 -6.25
C ALA A 51 -14.73 -16.03 -6.34
N ALA A 52 -13.70 -16.24 -5.52
CA ALA A 52 -13.02 -17.53 -5.43
C ALA A 52 -13.96 -18.63 -4.89
N ASP A 53 -14.77 -18.31 -3.87
CA ASP A 53 -15.72 -19.26 -3.28
C ASP A 53 -16.89 -19.61 -4.24
N THR A 54 -17.27 -18.66 -5.10
CA THR A 54 -18.39 -18.83 -6.05
C THR A 54 -17.97 -19.25 -7.46
N GLY A 55 -16.67 -19.26 -7.75
CA GLY A 55 -16.13 -19.66 -9.05
C GLY A 55 -16.46 -18.68 -10.18
N VAL A 56 -16.57 -17.39 -9.88
CA VAL A 56 -16.84 -16.34 -10.87
C VAL A 56 -15.62 -15.45 -11.09
N ALA A 57 -15.51 -14.84 -12.27
CA ALA A 57 -14.49 -13.84 -12.51
C ALA A 57 -14.87 -12.52 -11.82
N VAL A 58 -13.87 -11.75 -11.40
CA VAL A 58 -14.06 -10.48 -10.69
C VAL A 58 -13.13 -9.42 -11.25
N GLN A 59 -13.63 -8.19 -11.36
CA GLN A 59 -12.83 -7.03 -11.69
C GLN A 59 -12.49 -6.25 -10.42
N VAL A 60 -11.26 -5.75 -10.36
CA VAL A 60 -10.75 -4.93 -9.28
C VAL A 60 -9.98 -3.73 -9.82
N PRO A 61 -9.98 -2.60 -9.10
CA PRO A 61 -9.27 -1.40 -9.54
C PRO A 61 -7.76 -1.62 -9.60
N SER A 62 -7.11 -0.92 -10.54
CA SER A 62 -5.65 -0.77 -10.60
C SER A 62 -5.22 0.65 -10.21
N PHE A 63 -3.91 0.90 -10.22
CA PHE A 63 -3.35 2.24 -10.06
C PHE A 63 -2.33 2.56 -11.13
N ASP A 64 -2.58 3.62 -11.89
CA ASP A 64 -1.65 4.14 -12.88
C ASP A 64 -0.69 5.14 -12.22
N HIS A 65 0.61 4.81 -12.20
CA HIS A 65 1.64 5.66 -11.58
C HIS A 65 1.98 6.90 -12.43
N GLY A 66 1.60 6.93 -13.70
CA GLY A 66 1.78 8.06 -14.62
C GLY A 66 0.66 9.10 -14.52
N VAL A 67 -0.57 8.65 -14.24
CA VAL A 67 -1.75 9.53 -14.06
C VAL A 67 -1.94 9.91 -12.59
N GLY A 68 -1.60 9.02 -11.67
CA GLY A 68 -1.75 9.26 -10.22
C GLY A 68 -3.13 8.96 -9.68
N ASP A 69 -4.00 8.32 -10.48
CA ASP A 69 -5.38 8.00 -10.13
C ASP A 69 -5.67 6.49 -10.23
N PRO A 70 -6.61 5.97 -9.42
CA PRO A 70 -7.10 4.61 -9.56
C PRO A 70 -7.92 4.44 -10.84
N VAL A 71 -7.74 3.31 -11.52
CA VAL A 71 -8.55 2.93 -12.69
C VAL A 71 -9.50 1.82 -12.26
N GLU A 72 -10.81 2.12 -12.26
CA GLU A 72 -11.83 1.15 -11.89
C GLU A 72 -11.92 0.00 -12.89
N ASP A 73 -12.24 -1.20 -12.38
CA ASP A 73 -12.46 -2.42 -13.16
C ASP A 73 -11.34 -2.86 -14.12
N ASP A 74 -10.12 -2.36 -13.90
CA ASP A 74 -8.98 -2.55 -14.81
C ASP A 74 -8.37 -3.96 -14.73
N ILE A 75 -8.32 -4.56 -13.53
CA ILE A 75 -7.71 -5.89 -13.35
C ILE A 75 -8.83 -6.93 -13.30
N LEU A 76 -8.93 -7.74 -14.36
CA LEU A 76 -9.75 -8.95 -14.37
C LEU A 76 -9.00 -10.11 -13.71
N ILE A 77 -9.59 -10.69 -12.68
CA ILE A 77 -9.16 -11.95 -12.06
C ILE A 77 -10.11 -13.04 -12.55
N PRO A 78 -9.67 -13.95 -13.45
CA PRO A 78 -10.49 -15.05 -13.92
C PRO A 78 -10.88 -16.02 -12.81
N ALA A 79 -12.04 -16.66 -12.94
CA ALA A 79 -12.50 -17.71 -12.01
C ALA A 79 -11.51 -18.88 -11.85
N ALA A 80 -10.72 -19.16 -12.89
CA ALA A 80 -9.70 -20.21 -12.87
C ALA A 80 -8.41 -19.82 -12.12
N THR A 81 -8.33 -18.60 -11.57
CA THR A 81 -7.14 -18.14 -10.85
C THR A 81 -7.00 -18.90 -9.54
N ALA A 82 -5.96 -19.73 -9.45
CA ALA A 82 -5.73 -20.55 -8.25
C ALA A 82 -5.10 -19.76 -7.10
N VAL A 83 -4.30 -18.74 -7.40
CA VAL A 83 -3.55 -17.98 -6.39
C VAL A 83 -3.59 -16.49 -6.72
N VAL A 84 -3.99 -15.70 -5.73
CA VAL A 84 -3.91 -14.23 -5.77
C VAL A 84 -2.90 -13.78 -4.72
N VAL A 85 -1.86 -13.08 -5.16
CA VAL A 85 -0.90 -12.44 -4.26
C VAL A 85 -1.29 -10.97 -4.09
N VAL A 86 -1.59 -10.61 -2.84
CA VAL A 86 -1.84 -9.23 -2.40
C VAL A 86 -0.57 -8.72 -1.73
N GLU A 87 -0.04 -7.60 -2.22
CA GLU A 87 1.18 -6.98 -1.68
C GLU A 87 0.94 -5.52 -1.27
N GLY A 88 1.65 -5.06 -0.24
CA GLY A 88 1.63 -3.67 0.19
C GLY A 88 2.20 -3.48 1.60
N ASN A 89 2.50 -2.22 1.95
CA ASN A 89 3.11 -1.88 3.24
C ASN A 89 2.14 -2.05 4.43
N TYR A 90 0.83 -2.02 4.19
CA TYR A 90 -0.21 -1.95 5.22
C TYR A 90 -1.13 -3.17 5.25
N VAL A 91 -0.86 -4.20 4.44
CA VAL A 91 -1.73 -5.38 4.32
C VAL A 91 -1.79 -6.23 5.60
N LEU A 92 -0.86 -6.01 6.54
CA LEU A 92 -0.81 -6.65 7.86
C LEU A 92 -0.97 -5.64 9.00
N LEU A 93 -1.47 -4.42 8.73
CA LEU A 93 -1.61 -3.38 9.74
C LEU A 93 -2.82 -3.65 10.65
N ASP A 94 -2.60 -3.68 11.96
CA ASP A 94 -3.61 -4.06 12.97
C ASP A 94 -4.53 -2.90 13.41
N ASN A 95 -4.87 -2.01 12.48
CA ASN A 95 -5.82 -0.93 12.76
C ASN A 95 -6.92 -0.89 11.70
N GLU A 96 -8.06 -0.29 12.07
CA GLU A 96 -9.17 -0.13 11.16
C GLU A 96 -8.80 0.73 9.94
N PRO A 97 -9.23 0.36 8.71
CA PRO A 97 -9.93 -0.87 8.33
C PRO A 97 -8.99 -2.01 7.90
N TRP A 98 -7.67 -1.83 7.96
CA TRP A 98 -6.66 -2.76 7.47
C TRP A 98 -6.68 -4.11 8.20
N CYS A 99 -7.02 -4.12 9.50
CA CYS A 99 -7.09 -5.33 10.32
C CYS A 99 -8.01 -6.41 9.74
N HIS A 100 -9.04 -6.03 8.96
CA HIS A 100 -9.94 -6.98 8.30
C HIS A 100 -9.30 -7.81 7.19
N LEU A 101 -8.13 -7.44 6.69
CA LEU A 101 -7.46 -8.16 5.60
C LEU A 101 -6.95 -9.53 6.04
N LEU A 102 -6.47 -9.65 7.27
CA LEU A 102 -5.93 -10.91 7.79
C LEU A 102 -6.96 -12.05 7.79
N GLU A 103 -8.25 -11.73 7.98
CA GLU A 103 -9.34 -12.70 7.93
C GLU A 103 -9.66 -13.18 6.50
N LEU A 104 -9.19 -12.47 5.48
CA LEU A 104 -9.44 -12.77 4.07
C LEU A 104 -8.30 -13.58 3.42
N PHE A 105 -7.13 -13.64 4.06
CA PHE A 105 -5.95 -14.30 3.54
C PHE A 105 -5.82 -15.73 4.06
N ASP A 106 -5.48 -16.67 3.17
CA ASP A 106 -5.12 -18.04 3.58
C ASP A 106 -3.73 -18.08 4.22
N GLU A 107 -2.81 -17.22 3.75
CA GLU A 107 -1.46 -17.05 4.28
C GLU A 107 -1.06 -15.57 4.30
N ALA A 108 -0.28 -15.19 5.31
CA ALA A 108 0.25 -13.84 5.48
C ALA A 108 1.75 -13.87 5.74
N TRP A 109 2.52 -13.09 4.99
CA TRP A 109 3.98 -13.04 5.10
C TRP A 109 4.46 -11.61 5.32
N PHE A 110 5.37 -11.43 6.26
CA PHE A 110 6.08 -10.18 6.48
C PHE A 110 7.53 -10.32 6.02
N VAL A 111 7.98 -9.38 5.19
CA VAL A 111 9.38 -9.32 4.77
C VAL A 111 10.17 -8.51 5.78
N ASP A 112 10.85 -9.20 6.70
CA ASP A 112 11.71 -8.53 7.69
C ASP A 112 13.00 -8.01 7.04
N CYS A 113 13.31 -6.74 7.30
CA CYS A 113 14.46 -6.05 6.76
C CYS A 113 14.97 -5.03 7.79
N PRO A 114 16.28 -5.03 8.12
CA PRO A 114 16.84 -4.01 8.98
C PRO A 114 16.55 -2.60 8.44
N ILE A 115 16.07 -1.70 9.30
CA ILE A 115 15.66 -0.35 8.89
C ILE A 115 16.77 0.41 8.18
N ASP A 116 18.03 0.28 8.63
CA ASP A 116 19.18 0.93 8.01
C ASP A 116 19.38 0.46 6.56
N LEU A 117 19.17 -0.84 6.29
CA LEU A 117 19.27 -1.41 4.95
C LEU A 117 18.09 -0.98 4.08
N ALA A 118 16.88 -0.92 4.64
CA ALA A 118 15.70 -0.43 3.94
C ALA A 118 15.88 1.04 3.52
N MET A 119 16.36 1.89 4.44
CA MET A 119 16.64 3.31 4.19
C MET A 119 17.70 3.49 3.12
N GLU A 120 18.80 2.73 3.18
CA GLU A 120 19.85 2.76 2.14
C GLU A 120 19.29 2.38 0.76
N ARG A 121 18.48 1.31 0.67
CA ARG A 121 17.85 0.90 -0.59
C ARG A 121 16.89 1.95 -1.14
N VAL A 122 16.10 2.60 -0.28
CA VAL A 122 15.21 3.70 -0.68
C VAL A 122 16.02 4.89 -1.18
N PHE A 123 17.10 5.26 -0.49
CA PHE A 123 18.00 6.35 -0.89
C PHE A 123 18.63 6.09 -2.27
N GLN A 124 19.15 4.88 -2.48
CA GLN A 124 19.72 4.48 -3.78
C GLN A 124 18.69 4.57 -4.90
N ARG A 125 17.47 4.09 -4.65
CA ARG A 125 16.36 4.16 -5.62
C ARG A 125 15.97 5.61 -5.95
N GLN A 126 15.85 6.48 -4.95
CA GLN A 126 15.51 7.89 -5.14
C GLN A 126 16.60 8.63 -5.93
N THR A 127 17.86 8.34 -5.63
CA THR A 127 19.00 8.93 -6.35
C THR A 127 19.01 8.49 -7.81
N ALA A 128 18.71 7.22 -8.10
CA ALA A 128 18.66 6.69 -9.45
C ALA A 128 17.57 7.34 -10.34
N ILE A 129 16.47 7.82 -9.74
CA ILE A 129 15.40 8.53 -10.45
C ILE A 129 15.61 10.06 -10.50
N GLY A 130 16.79 10.54 -10.10
CA GLY A 130 17.17 11.96 -10.22
C GLY A 130 16.56 12.89 -9.16
N LEU A 131 15.96 12.35 -8.09
CA LEU A 131 15.57 13.18 -6.93
C LEU A 131 16.85 13.58 -6.17
N ALA A 132 17.14 14.88 -6.13
CA ALA A 132 18.37 15.41 -5.54
C ALA A 132 18.46 15.07 -4.03
N PRO A 133 19.60 14.57 -3.54
CA PRO A 133 19.74 14.13 -2.16
C PRO A 133 20.04 15.32 -1.24
N GLU A 134 19.01 16.06 -0.82
CA GLU A 134 19.13 17.03 0.27
C GLU A 134 18.41 16.57 1.55
N VAL A 135 18.68 15.35 2.04
CA VAL A 135 18.52 15.03 3.47
C VAL A 135 19.53 13.95 3.89
N ARG A 136 20.76 14.34 4.19
CA ARG A 136 21.74 13.47 4.89
C ARG A 136 21.76 13.70 6.41
N GLY A 137 20.95 14.63 6.93
CA GLY A 137 21.09 15.15 8.30
C GLY A 137 20.03 14.75 9.33
N ALA A 138 18.86 14.23 8.93
CA ALA A 138 17.73 14.11 9.86
C ALA A 138 17.48 12.70 10.43
N PHE A 139 18.05 11.64 9.83
CA PHE A 139 17.81 10.26 10.26
C PHE A 139 19.11 9.46 10.35
N GLY A 140 19.67 9.37 11.56
CA GLY A 140 20.44 8.19 11.98
C GLY A 140 21.96 8.28 11.96
N LEU A 141 22.54 8.92 12.98
CA LEU A 141 23.67 8.32 13.70
C LEU A 141 23.37 8.37 15.20
N GLY A 142 23.03 7.21 15.76
CA GLY A 142 23.12 6.95 17.20
C GLY A 142 21.80 6.87 17.95
N LEU A 143 21.18 5.68 17.95
CA LEU A 143 20.53 5.17 19.16
C LEU A 143 20.90 3.70 19.37
N PRO A 144 21.21 3.29 20.62
CA PRO A 144 21.70 1.95 20.91
C PRO A 144 20.61 0.89 20.71
N ARG A 145 21.01 -0.23 20.12
CA ARG A 145 20.18 -1.44 19.95
C ARG A 145 19.65 -1.88 21.31
N ARG A 146 18.33 -1.85 21.52
CA ARG A 146 17.71 -2.64 22.58
C ARG A 146 17.81 -4.11 22.17
N THR A 147 18.65 -4.86 22.88
CA THR A 147 18.65 -6.33 22.86
C THR A 147 17.28 -6.82 23.30
N SER A 148 16.61 -7.59 22.43
CA SER A 148 15.52 -8.48 22.83
C SER A 148 16.05 -9.49 23.85
N GLN A 149 15.46 -9.51 25.03
CA GLN A 149 15.45 -10.70 25.88
C GLN A 149 14.02 -11.26 25.87
N ARG A 150 13.92 -12.44 25.24
CA ARG A 150 12.95 -13.54 25.39
C ARG A 150 11.47 -13.25 25.23
#